data_AF-A0A7W1HED1-F1
#
_entry.id   AF-A0A7W1HED1-F1
#
_cell.length_a   1.000
_cell.length_b   1.000
_cell.length_c   1.000
_cell.angle_alpha   90.00
_cell.angle_beta   90.00
_cell.angle_gamma   90.00
#
_symmetry.space_group_name_H-M   'P 1'
#
loop_
_entity.id
_entity.type
_entity.pdbx_description
1 polymer ?
#
loop_
_entity_poly.entity_id
_entity_poly.type
_entity_poly.pdbx_seq_one_letter_code
_entity_poly.pdbx_strand_id
1 'polypeptide(L)'
;GQCGACTVIVDGRRVLSCLTLAATCEGKSVTTIEGLANGDQLHPMQAAFIKNDGFQCGYCTPGQICSAVALMNEAKNGEVSYVTANVRTNAKNVKLSDDEIRERMSGNICRCGAYPNIVAAIQEVHSGKEAAQTWNFYTPNETLAENMEEEKDATV
;
A
#
# COMPACT_ATOMS: atom_id res chain seq x y z
N GLY A 1 -10.14 -14.59 2.55
CA GLY A 1 -9.52 -13.26 2.53
C GLY A 1 -8.53 -13.13 1.40
N GLN A 2 -9.00 -13.07 0.16
CA GLN A 2 -8.13 -13.02 -1.03
C GLN A 2 -7.94 -11.60 -1.58
N CYS A 3 -8.86 -10.66 -1.31
CA CYS A 3 -8.87 -9.36 -1.96
C CYS A 3 -8.54 -8.17 -1.04
N GLY A 4 -8.56 -8.32 0.28
CA GLY A 4 -8.32 -7.21 1.22
C GLY A 4 -9.38 -6.11 1.27
N ALA A 5 -10.45 -6.14 0.47
CA ALA A 5 -11.50 -5.11 0.52
C ALA A 5 -12.16 -4.98 1.91
N CYS A 6 -12.16 -6.07 2.68
CA CYS A 6 -12.70 -6.16 4.03
C CYS A 6 -11.72 -5.74 5.14
N THR A 7 -10.60 -5.07 4.81
CA THR A 7 -9.62 -4.68 5.84
C THR A 7 -10.22 -3.67 6.82
N VAL A 8 -10.07 -3.97 8.11
CA VAL A 8 -10.37 -3.08 9.24
C VAL A 8 -9.17 -3.08 10.19
N ILE A 9 -9.11 -2.14 11.14
CA ILE A 9 -8.03 -2.04 12.12
C ILE A 9 -8.55 -2.49 13.49
N VAL A 10 -7.95 -3.53 14.06
CA VAL A 10 -8.26 -4.06 15.39
C VAL A 10 -7.05 -3.88 16.28
N ASP A 11 -7.19 -3.17 17.40
CA ASP A 11 -6.11 -2.79 18.32
C ASP A 11 -4.88 -2.22 17.60
N GLY A 12 -5.12 -1.35 16.62
CA GLY A 12 -4.07 -0.71 15.82
C GLY A 12 -3.48 -1.58 14.70
N ARG A 13 -3.88 -2.85 14.56
CA ARG A 13 -3.41 -3.78 13.53
C ARG A 13 -4.45 -4.00 12.45
N ARG A 14 -4.07 -3.90 11.17
CA ARG A 14 -4.97 -4.28 10.08
C ARG A 14 -5.24 -5.79 10.07
N VAL A 15 -6.50 -6.16 9.87
CA VAL A 15 -6.96 -7.56 9.76
C VAL A 15 -8.01 -7.70 8.68
N LEU A 16 -8.18 -8.92 8.16
CA LEU A 16 -9.26 -9.24 7.22
C LEU A 16 -10.51 -9.63 8.00
N SER A 17 -11.53 -8.77 8.02
CA SER A 17 -12.74 -9.03 8.80
C SER A 17 -13.49 -10.29 8.33
N CYS A 18 -13.45 -10.62 7.03
CA CYS A 18 -14.05 -11.85 6.49
C CYS A 18 -13.45 -13.15 7.05
N LEU A 19 -12.28 -13.09 7.69
CA LEU A 19 -11.60 -14.22 8.35
C LEU A 19 -11.50 -14.03 9.87
N THR A 20 -12.17 -13.03 10.43
CA THR A 20 -12.13 -12.70 11.86
C THR A 20 -13.52 -12.94 12.45
N LEU A 21 -13.64 -13.85 13.42
CA LEU A 21 -14.90 -14.08 14.12
C LEU A 21 -15.21 -12.88 15.03
N ALA A 22 -16.43 -12.34 14.96
CA ALA A 22 -16.83 -11.21 15.80
C ALA A 22 -16.62 -11.49 17.32
N ALA A 23 -16.85 -12.73 17.76
CA ALA A 23 -16.63 -13.13 19.15
C ALA A 23 -15.17 -12.97 19.63
N THR A 24 -14.18 -12.96 18.73
CA THR A 24 -12.76 -12.75 19.10
C THR A 24 -12.38 -11.27 19.20
N CYS A 25 -13.31 -10.37 18.93
CA CYS A 25 -13.16 -8.91 19.04
C CYS A 25 -13.73 -8.34 20.33
N GLU A 26 -14.24 -9.15 21.26
CA GLU A 26 -14.74 -8.68 22.55
C GLU A 26 -13.64 -7.92 23.32
N GLY A 27 -13.97 -6.73 23.80
CA GLY A 27 -13.05 -5.83 24.52
C GLY A 27 -11.98 -5.15 23.66
N LYS A 28 -11.95 -5.38 22.34
CA LYS A 28 -10.96 -4.78 21.44
C LYS A 28 -11.45 -3.49 20.81
N SER A 29 -10.51 -2.61 20.45
CA SER A 29 -10.80 -1.43 19.63
C SER A 29 -10.92 -1.84 18.17
N VAL A 30 -12.04 -1.50 17.52
CA VAL A 30 -12.23 -1.73 16.08
C VAL A 30 -12.45 -0.39 15.37
N THR A 31 -11.64 -0.12 14.35
CA THR A 31 -11.73 1.06 13.49
C THR A 31 -11.96 0.63 12.06
N THR A 32 -13.05 1.11 11.47
CA THR A 32 -13.41 0.93 10.05
C THR A 32 -13.10 2.19 9.25
N ILE A 33 -13.44 2.23 7.96
CA ILE A 33 -13.22 3.40 7.10
C ILE A 33 -13.96 4.64 7.62
N GLU A 34 -15.15 4.46 8.17
CA GLU A 34 -15.98 5.52 8.75
C GLU A 34 -15.34 6.09 10.02
N GLY A 35 -14.61 5.27 10.77
CA GLY A 35 -13.94 5.68 12.02
C GLY A 35 -12.63 6.46 11.82
N LEU A 36 -12.19 6.69 10.58
CA LEU A 36 -10.96 7.45 10.30
C LEU A 36 -11.18 8.96 10.25
N ALA A 37 -12.36 9.41 9.84
CA ALA A 37 -12.70 10.83 9.77
C ALA A 37 -13.09 11.38 11.15
N ASN A 38 -12.90 12.68 11.36
CA ASN A 38 -13.39 13.39 12.54
C ASN A 38 -14.54 14.32 12.13
N GLY A 39 -15.77 13.81 12.17
CA GLY A 39 -16.93 14.51 11.61
C GLY A 39 -16.75 14.75 10.11
N ASP A 40 -16.84 16.00 9.68
CA ASP A 40 -16.64 16.40 8.28
C ASP A 40 -15.16 16.52 7.88
N GLN A 41 -14.24 16.37 8.83
CA GLN A 41 -12.80 16.44 8.56
C GLN A 41 -12.28 15.07 8.13
N LEU A 42 -11.89 14.97 6.85
CA LEU A 42 -11.25 13.79 6.29
C LEU A 42 -9.91 13.50 6.97
N HIS A 43 -9.61 12.21 7.14
CA HIS A 43 -8.29 11.74 7.48
C HIS A 43 -7.28 12.14 6.38
N PRO A 44 -6.01 12.46 6.69
CA PRO A 44 -5.01 12.80 5.67
C PRO A 44 -4.89 11.77 4.54
N MET A 45 -5.00 10.48 4.87
CA MET A 45 -5.02 9.39 3.88
C MET A 45 -6.25 9.43 2.97
N GLN A 46 -7.44 9.76 3.49
CA GLN A 46 -8.65 9.92 2.67
C GLN A 46 -8.50 11.10 1.71
N ALA A 47 -8.00 12.24 2.20
CA ALA A 47 -7.74 13.42 1.39
C ALA A 47 -6.70 13.15 0.30
N ALA A 48 -5.62 12.44 0.62
CA ALA A 48 -4.58 12.07 -0.36
C ALA A 48 -5.11 11.12 -1.44
N PHE A 49 -5.96 10.15 -1.10
CA PHE A 49 -6.60 9.27 -2.09
C PHE A 49 -7.50 10.05 -3.05
N ILE A 50 -8.22 11.07 -2.57
CA ILE A 50 -9.00 11.96 -3.44
C ILE A 50 -8.08 12.78 -4.34
N LYS A 51 -7.05 13.40 -3.77
CA LYS A 51 -6.12 14.27 -4.50
C LYS A 51 -5.37 13.54 -5.62
N ASN A 52 -4.94 12.31 -5.36
CA ASN A 52 -4.14 11.52 -6.30
C ASN A 52 -4.98 10.61 -7.20
N ASP A 53 -6.31 10.71 -7.17
CA ASP A 53 -7.21 9.79 -7.88
C ASP A 53 -6.89 8.30 -7.56
N GLY A 54 -6.65 8.03 -6.27
CA GLY A 54 -6.25 6.73 -5.71
C GLY A 54 -7.35 5.66 -5.71
N PHE A 55 -8.40 5.85 -6.51
CA PHE A 55 -9.52 4.93 -6.66
C PHE A 55 -10.27 5.21 -7.95
N GLN A 56 -11.16 4.28 -8.34
CA GLN A 56 -12.12 4.51 -9.43
C GLN A 56 -13.52 4.07 -8.98
N CYS A 57 -13.84 2.78 -9.09
CA CYS A 57 -15.17 2.26 -8.70
C CYS A 57 -15.46 2.38 -7.19
N GLY A 58 -14.46 2.69 -6.36
CA GLY A 58 -14.60 2.87 -4.92
C GLY A 58 -14.64 1.58 -4.10
N TYR A 59 -14.85 0.42 -4.71
CA TYR A 59 -15.15 -0.82 -3.97
C TYR A 59 -14.01 -1.29 -3.06
N CYS A 60 -12.76 -1.24 -3.53
CA CYS A 60 -11.60 -1.61 -2.71
C CYS A 60 -11.13 -0.49 -1.77
N THR A 61 -11.59 0.74 -1.98
CA THR A 61 -11.03 1.95 -1.35
C THR A 61 -11.07 1.92 0.18
N PRO A 62 -12.15 1.46 0.85
CA PRO A 62 -12.15 1.31 2.30
C PRO A 62 -10.99 0.44 2.81
N GLY A 63 -10.82 -0.75 2.22
CA GLY A 63 -9.75 -1.66 2.60
C GLY A 63 -8.35 -1.11 2.30
N GLN A 64 -8.19 -0.42 1.16
CA GLN A 64 -6.93 0.25 0.79
C GLN A 64 -6.54 1.31 1.82
N ILE A 65 -7.48 2.20 2.18
CA ILE A 65 -7.21 3.29 3.12
C ILE A 65 -6.93 2.75 4.53
N CYS A 66 -7.74 1.80 5.02
CA CYS A 66 -7.49 1.15 6.31
C CYS A 66 -6.11 0.47 6.36
N SER A 67 -5.74 -0.25 5.29
CA SER A 67 -4.41 -0.87 5.19
C SER A 67 -3.29 0.17 5.17
N ALA A 68 -3.44 1.24 4.40
CA ALA A 68 -2.45 2.31 4.28
C ALA A 68 -2.22 3.03 5.62
N VAL A 69 -3.27 3.27 6.41
CA VAL A 69 -3.14 3.86 7.75
C VAL A 69 -2.39 2.92 8.70
N ALA A 70 -2.74 1.63 8.72
CA ALA A 70 -2.04 0.66 9.56
C ALA A 70 -0.57 0.49 9.16
N LEU A 71 -0.28 0.47 7.85
CA LEU A 71 1.07 0.41 7.29
C LEU A 71 2.00 1.51 7.82
N MET A 72 1.49 2.73 8.02
CA MET A 72 2.29 3.81 8.61
C MET A 72 2.77 3.48 10.03
N ASN A 73 1.92 2.82 10.83
CA ASN A 73 2.29 2.37 12.17
C ASN A 73 3.26 1.19 12.10
N GLU A 74 3.06 0.23 11.19
CA GLU A 74 3.97 -0.89 10.96
C GLU A 74 5.39 -0.39 10.63
N ALA A 75 5.51 0.57 9.71
CA ALA A 75 6.78 1.18 9.34
C ALA A 75 7.43 1.94 10.50
N LYS A 76 6.64 2.71 11.26
CA LYS A 76 7.10 3.43 12.46
C LYS A 76 7.58 2.48 13.56
N ASN A 77 6.96 1.31 13.67
CA ASN A 77 7.33 0.26 14.63
C ASN A 77 8.54 -0.57 14.16
N GLY A 78 9.02 -0.36 12.93
CA GLY A 78 10.16 -1.08 12.36
C GLY A 78 9.82 -2.50 11.89
N GLU A 79 8.55 -2.78 11.60
CA GLU A 79 8.15 -4.05 11.00
C GLU A 79 8.75 -4.15 9.59
N VAL A 80 9.32 -5.31 9.26
CA VAL A 80 9.98 -5.57 7.97
C VAL A 80 9.01 -6.23 6.98
N SER A 81 9.28 -6.11 5.69
CA SER A 81 8.53 -6.76 4.61
C SER A 81 9.43 -7.69 3.79
N TYR A 82 8.87 -8.34 2.76
CA TYR A 82 9.62 -9.19 1.84
C TYR A 82 10.75 -8.45 1.11
N VAL A 83 10.54 -7.16 0.81
CA VAL A 83 11.52 -6.34 0.07
C VAL A 83 12.52 -5.64 0.98
N THR A 84 12.45 -5.84 2.30
CA THR A 84 13.43 -5.28 3.23
C THR A 84 14.78 -6.00 3.09
N ALA A 85 15.81 -5.29 2.62
CA ALA A 85 17.11 -5.86 2.28
C ALA A 85 17.83 -6.58 3.46
N ASN A 86 17.65 -6.12 4.70
CA ASN A 86 18.30 -6.73 5.86
C ASN A 86 17.37 -6.78 7.08
N VAL A 87 16.89 -7.98 7.41
CA VAL A 87 15.99 -8.24 8.54
C VAL A 87 16.67 -8.16 9.91
N ARG A 88 18.01 -8.14 9.97
CA ARG A 88 18.77 -8.07 11.23
C ARG A 88 19.02 -6.64 11.69
N THR A 89 18.95 -5.67 10.79
CA THR A 89 19.03 -4.25 11.15
C THR A 89 17.72 -3.84 11.80
N ASN A 90 17.78 -3.44 13.08
CA ASN A 90 16.64 -2.93 13.83
C ASN A 90 16.18 -1.60 13.20
N ALA A 91 15.25 -1.70 12.28
CA ALA A 91 14.86 -0.61 11.40
C ALA A 91 13.83 0.29 12.10
N LYS A 92 14.22 0.93 13.22
CA LYS A 92 13.41 1.99 13.85
C LYS A 92 13.07 3.17 12.92
N ASN A 93 13.53 3.15 11.67
CA ASN A 93 13.19 4.07 10.60
C ASN A 93 13.17 3.32 9.26
N VAL A 94 12.29 2.32 9.08
CA VAL A 94 12.05 1.76 7.74
C VAL A 94 11.59 2.92 6.85
N LYS A 95 12.40 3.26 5.83
CA LYS A 95 11.98 4.19 4.79
C LYS A 95 10.92 3.49 3.96
N LEU A 96 9.69 4.02 3.94
CA LEU A 96 8.67 3.55 3.01
C LEU A 96 9.02 4.06 1.62
N SER A 97 9.80 3.26 0.88
CA SER A 97 9.96 3.41 -0.57
C SER A 97 8.69 2.93 -1.28
N ASP A 98 8.57 3.26 -2.56
CA ASP A 98 7.49 2.74 -3.38
C ASP A 98 7.41 1.20 -3.36
N ASP A 99 8.55 0.51 -3.37
CA ASP A 99 8.59 -0.96 -3.32
C ASP A 99 8.11 -1.51 -1.98
N GLU A 100 8.49 -0.87 -0.86
CA GLU A 100 7.95 -1.21 0.46
C GLU A 100 6.44 -0.98 0.53
N ILE A 101 5.95 0.12 -0.05
CA ILE A 101 4.50 0.40 -0.10
C ILE A 101 3.79 -0.65 -0.96
N ARG A 102 4.28 -0.94 -2.17
CA ARG A 102 3.70 -1.95 -3.07
C ARG A 102 3.62 -3.31 -2.41
N GLU A 103 4.73 -3.76 -1.82
CA GLU A 103 4.80 -5.06 -1.14
C GLU A 103 3.81 -5.12 0.02
N ARG A 104 3.81 -4.11 0.90
CA ARG A 104 2.94 -4.10 2.08
C ARG A 104 1.47 -3.90 1.75
N MET A 105 1.15 -3.33 0.60
CA MET A 105 -0.23 -3.14 0.11
C MET A 105 -0.72 -4.28 -0.80
N SER A 106 0.14 -5.25 -1.13
CA SER A 106 -0.17 -6.37 -2.05
C SER A 106 -1.39 -7.20 -1.61
N GLY A 107 -1.71 -7.21 -0.32
CA GLY A 107 -2.91 -7.86 0.24
C GLY A 107 -4.24 -7.19 -0.12
N ASN A 108 -4.23 -6.00 -0.75
CA ASN A 108 -5.41 -5.24 -1.15
C ASN A 108 -5.52 -5.13 -2.67
N ILE A 109 -6.39 -5.95 -3.26
CA ILE A 109 -6.57 -6.03 -4.72
C ILE A 109 -7.48 -4.89 -5.21
N CYS A 110 -7.03 -4.20 -6.25
CA CYS A 110 -7.77 -3.20 -7.02
C CYS A 110 -7.93 -3.66 -8.48
N ARG A 111 -9.15 -4.03 -8.88
CA ARG A 111 -9.39 -4.48 -10.27
C ARG A 111 -9.39 -3.33 -11.28
N CYS A 112 -9.68 -2.11 -10.83
CA CYS A 112 -9.59 -0.90 -11.65
C CYS A 112 -8.13 -0.55 -12.03
N GLY A 113 -7.14 -1.11 -11.32
CA GLY A 113 -5.73 -0.84 -11.61
C GLY A 113 -5.21 0.49 -11.10
N ALA A 114 -5.84 1.09 -10.07
CA ALA A 114 -5.44 2.39 -9.51
C ALA A 114 -4.14 2.36 -8.67
N TYR A 115 -3.34 1.28 -8.76
CA TYR A 115 -2.19 1.06 -7.89
C TYR A 115 -1.13 2.18 -7.93
N PRO A 116 -0.73 2.72 -9.10
CA PRO A 116 0.24 3.83 -9.12
C PRO A 116 -0.26 5.04 -8.32
N ASN A 117 -1.54 5.36 -8.45
CA ASN A 117 -2.19 6.47 -7.74
C ASN A 117 -2.34 6.20 -6.23
N ILE A 118 -2.61 4.95 -5.85
CA ILE A 118 -2.63 4.51 -4.45
C ILE A 118 -1.25 4.68 -3.81
N VAL A 119 -0.18 4.25 -4.49
CA VAL A 119 1.20 4.42 -4.01
C VAL A 119 1.53 5.91 -3.86
N ALA A 120 1.18 6.74 -4.85
CA ALA A 120 1.38 8.19 -4.79
C ALA A 120 0.67 8.82 -3.58
N ALA A 121 -0.61 8.46 -3.32
CA ALA A 121 -1.35 8.94 -2.17
C ALA A 121 -0.68 8.57 -0.83
N ILE A 122 -0.22 7.33 -0.70
CA ILE A 122 0.47 6.85 0.51
C ILE A 122 1.80 7.59 0.68
N GLN A 123 2.56 7.76 -0.40
CA GLN A 123 3.84 8.45 -0.40
C GLN A 123 3.70 9.94 -0.04
N GLU A 124 2.63 10.60 -0.49
CA GLU A 124 2.33 11.99 -0.12
C GLU A 124 2.10 12.13 1.38
N VAL A 125 1.29 11.23 1.97
CA VAL A 125 1.06 11.23 3.43
C VAL A 125 2.34 10.90 4.20
N HIS A 126 3.14 9.94 3.72
CA HIS A 126 4.39 9.55 4.38
C HIS A 126 5.43 10.67 4.38
N SER A 127 5.62 11.34 3.24
CA SER A 127 6.68 12.32 3.03
C SER A 127 6.26 13.75 3.37
N GLY A 128 4.96 14.03 3.46
CA GLY A 128 4.41 15.39 3.60
C GLY A 128 4.62 16.28 2.37
N LYS A 129 5.06 15.70 1.24
CA LYS A 129 5.30 16.38 -0.03
C LYS A 129 4.39 15.80 -1.10
N GLU A 130 4.01 16.63 -2.06
CA GLU A 130 3.26 16.15 -3.22
C GLU A 130 4.05 15.07 -3.97
N ALA A 131 3.41 13.91 -4.16
CA ALA A 131 3.99 12.81 -4.91
C ALA A 131 3.79 13.08 -6.40
N ALA A 132 4.88 13.40 -7.12
CA ALA A 132 4.83 13.51 -8.58
C ALA A 132 4.71 12.10 -9.18
N GLN A 133 3.80 11.93 -10.14
CA GLN A 133 3.72 10.67 -10.88
C GLN A 133 4.88 10.56 -11.87
N THR A 134 5.79 9.63 -11.61
CA THR A 134 6.84 9.24 -12.55
C THR A 134 6.28 8.23 -13.53
N TRP A 135 5.69 8.74 -14.62
CA TRP A 135 5.40 7.93 -15.80
C TRP A 135 6.72 7.68 -16.53
N ASN A 136 7.27 6.48 -16.37
CA ASN A 136 8.37 6.04 -17.21
C ASN A 136 7.79 5.60 -18.55
N PHE A 137 7.87 6.48 -19.53
CA PHE A 137 7.60 6.12 -20.92
C PHE A 137 8.78 5.31 -21.44
N TYR A 138 8.45 4.20 -22.09
CA TYR A 138 9.41 3.40 -22.81
C TYR A 138 10.21 4.26 -23.81
N THR A 139 11.55 4.19 -23.75
CA THR A 139 12.41 4.87 -24.72
C THR A 139 12.98 3.86 -25.71
N PRO A 140 13.10 4.18 -27.01
CA PRO A 140 13.58 3.25 -28.03
C PRO A 140 14.97 2.63 -27.80
N ASN A 141 15.77 3.15 -26.85
CA ASN A 141 17.09 2.61 -26.51
C ASN A 141 17.03 1.45 -25.50
N GLU A 142 15.88 1.17 -24.88
CA GLU A 142 15.72 0.09 -23.90
C GLU A 142 15.49 -1.28 -24.57
N THR A 143 15.19 -1.36 -25.88
CA THR A 143 15.01 -2.63 -26.61
C THR A 143 16.31 -3.36 -26.95
N LEU A 144 17.45 -2.66 -27.00
CA LEU A 144 18.70 -3.25 -27.49
C LEU A 144 19.51 -3.94 -26.40
N ALA A 145 19.21 -3.70 -25.12
CA ALA A 145 19.90 -4.37 -24.02
C ALA A 145 19.32 -5.77 -23.73
N GLU A 146 17.99 -5.94 -23.80
CA GLU A 146 17.35 -7.22 -23.49
C GLU A 146 17.44 -8.23 -24.65
N ASN A 147 17.42 -7.76 -25.90
CA ASN A 147 17.54 -8.64 -27.08
C ASN A 147 18.98 -9.09 -27.39
N MET A 148 20.00 -8.65 -26.63
CA MET A 148 21.39 -9.10 -26.80
C MET A 148 21.82 -10.16 -25.78
N GLU A 149 21.00 -10.46 -24.76
CA GLU A 149 21.25 -11.55 -23.81
C GLU A 149 20.61 -12.87 -24.28
N GLU A 150 19.43 -12.84 -24.91
CA GLU A 150 18.78 -14.07 -25.42
C GLU A 150 19.51 -14.69 -26.65
N GLU A 151 20.19 -13.90 -27.48
CA GLU A 151 20.92 -14.44 -28.65
C GLU A 151 22.25 -15.12 -28.30
N LYS A 152 22.78 -14.97 -27.06
CA LYS A 152 24.05 -15.61 -26.67
C LYS A 152 23.88 -17.04 -26.14
N ASP A 153 22.69 -17.41 -25.69
CA ASP A 153 22.39 -18.77 -25.18
C ASP A 153 21.81 -19.72 -26.24
N ALA A 154 21.60 -19.24 -27.48
CA ALA A 154 21.08 -20.04 -28.59
C ALA A 154 22.18 -20.66 -29.50
N THR A 155 23.46 -20.50 -29.17
CA THR A 155 24.58 -21.15 -29.86
C THR A 155 25.53 -21.84 -28.88
N VAL A 156 25.11 -22.99 -28.35
CA VAL A 156 25.96 -24.17 -28.06
C VAL A 156 25.14 -25.43 -28.31
#